data_AF-A0A2K4FIG2-F1
#
_entry.id   AF-A0A2K4FIG2-F1
#
_cell.length_a   1.000
_cell.length_b   1.000
_cell.length_c   1.000
_cell.angle_alpha   90.00
_cell.angle_beta   90.00
_cell.angle_gamma   90.00
#
_symmetry.space_group_name_H-M   'P 1'
#
loop_
_entity.id
_entity.type
_entity.pdbx_description
1 polymer ?
#
loop_
_entity_poly.entity_id
_entity_poly.type
_entity_poly.pdbx_seq_one_letter_code
_entity_poly.pdbx_strand_id
1 'polypeptide(L)'
;MTSQSLSSQRSWVDHPVYVAGVSVAGTIAICIALYKEVLLPAQMAASDYKVSELERQLKDVNGQKLIAEKHIESNKFSYLAEKARLSSDLASIKVELEKTNLELSRLKLGNLFFEGGIYPSSFDKVKVGQSVSAVEKKFEGFSIKKEDGFVTVEVAHPFFGSVVYYYLDDASQTIYQIMYMSKYGADSSVGSDYLQVQLEQAFGEPLKMAEDKFFWKVQSEFNIFKDDENSFVISTGNNRPGGWDRVIDRYWKSIAAQKEASK
;
A
#
# COMPACT_ATOMS: atom_id res chain seq x y z
N MET A 1 -32.55 133.24 -32.13
CA MET A 1 -33.47 132.30 -31.43
C MET A 1 -33.67 131.10 -32.32
N THR A 2 -33.40 129.89 -31.78
CA THR A 2 -33.90 128.54 -32.22
C THR A 2 -33.62 128.10 -33.67
N SER A 3 -33.28 126.85 -34.00
CA SER A 3 -33.25 125.58 -33.27
C SER A 3 -32.49 124.53 -34.10
N GLN A 4 -32.00 123.52 -33.40
CA GLN A 4 -31.28 122.33 -33.85
C GLN A 4 -32.02 121.51 -34.92
N SER A 5 -31.27 120.84 -35.81
CA SER A 5 -31.54 119.44 -36.16
C SER A 5 -30.27 118.75 -36.70
N LEU A 6 -29.57 118.00 -35.85
CA LEU A 6 -28.51 117.07 -36.25
C LEU A 6 -29.18 115.73 -36.59
N SER A 7 -29.33 115.44 -37.88
CA SER A 7 -29.65 114.09 -38.34
C SER A 7 -28.39 113.22 -38.27
N SER A 8 -28.30 112.39 -37.23
CA SER A 8 -27.34 111.30 -37.11
C SER A 8 -27.55 110.31 -38.28
N GLN A 9 -26.60 110.26 -39.21
CA GLN A 9 -26.47 109.12 -40.13
C GLN A 9 -26.12 107.89 -39.28
N ARG A 10 -27.04 106.93 -39.16
CA ARG A 10 -26.72 105.62 -38.57
C ARG A 10 -25.70 104.93 -39.46
N SER A 11 -24.52 104.70 -38.89
CA SER A 11 -23.44 103.92 -39.49
C SER A 11 -23.92 102.50 -39.75
N TRP A 12 -23.60 101.93 -40.92
CA TRP A 12 -23.96 100.55 -41.29
C TRP A 12 -23.40 99.50 -40.31
N VAL A 13 -22.37 99.90 -39.54
CA VAL A 13 -21.72 99.13 -38.48
C VAL A 13 -22.65 98.93 -37.25
N ASP A 14 -23.65 99.80 -37.06
CA ASP A 14 -24.62 99.73 -35.97
C ASP A 14 -25.91 98.98 -36.37
N HIS A 15 -25.96 98.37 -37.57
CA HIS A 15 -27.12 97.62 -38.02
C HIS A 15 -27.25 96.32 -37.19
N PRO A 16 -28.39 96.05 -36.55
CA PRO A 16 -28.53 94.94 -35.60
C PRO A 16 -28.17 93.57 -36.18
N VAL A 17 -28.40 93.37 -37.48
CA VAL A 17 -28.00 92.16 -38.21
C VAL A 17 -26.47 92.04 -38.36
N TYR A 18 -25.77 93.15 -38.58
CA TYR A 18 -24.31 93.17 -38.72
C TYR A 18 -23.64 92.92 -37.36
N VAL A 19 -24.08 93.60 -36.31
CA VAL A 19 -23.60 93.38 -34.94
C VAL A 19 -23.87 91.94 -34.48
N ALA A 20 -25.07 91.40 -34.77
CA ALA A 20 -25.38 90.00 -34.49
C ALA A 20 -24.48 89.04 -35.28
N GLY A 21 -24.23 89.31 -36.57
CA GLY A 21 -23.35 88.50 -37.41
C GLY A 21 -21.89 88.47 -36.90
N VAL A 22 -21.34 89.63 -36.54
CA VAL A 22 -19.98 89.74 -35.97
C VAL A 22 -19.89 89.06 -34.61
N SER A 23 -20.94 89.20 -33.78
CA SER A 23 -21.00 88.54 -32.47
C SER A 23 -21.03 87.02 -32.60
N VAL A 24 -21.85 86.48 -33.53
CA VAL A 24 -21.92 85.04 -33.80
C VAL A 24 -20.59 84.53 -34.37
N ALA A 25 -20.01 85.23 -35.34
CA ALA A 25 -18.71 84.87 -35.91
C ALA A 25 -17.59 84.90 -34.87
N GLY A 26 -17.57 85.90 -33.99
CA GLY A 26 -16.62 86.01 -32.88
C GLY A 26 -16.78 84.89 -31.86
N THR A 27 -18.03 84.54 -31.52
CA THR A 27 -18.32 83.44 -30.57
C THR A 27 -17.88 82.09 -31.14
N ILE A 28 -18.16 81.83 -32.42
CA ILE A 28 -17.71 80.62 -33.12
C ILE A 28 -16.17 80.56 -33.16
N ALA A 29 -15.50 81.67 -33.47
CA ALA A 29 -14.05 81.74 -33.48
C ALA A 29 -13.43 81.45 -32.10
N ILE A 30 -14.01 81.99 -31.03
CA ILE A 30 -13.58 81.73 -29.64
C ILE A 30 -13.82 80.27 -29.27
N CYS A 31 -14.98 79.69 -29.62
CA CYS A 31 -15.25 78.27 -29.37
C CYS A 31 -14.28 77.36 -30.11
N ILE A 32 -13.94 77.66 -31.37
CA ILE A 32 -12.95 76.90 -32.15
C ILE A 32 -11.55 77.03 -31.53
N ALA A 33 -11.16 78.23 -31.09
CA ALA A 33 -9.88 78.47 -30.45
C ALA A 33 -9.76 77.71 -29.11
N LEU A 34 -10.77 77.78 -28.24
CA LEU A 34 -10.81 77.03 -26.98
C LEU A 34 -10.79 75.51 -27.22
N TYR A 35 -11.50 75.04 -28.26
CA TYR A 35 -11.49 73.62 -28.61
C TYR A 35 -10.12 73.15 -29.09
N LYS A 36 -9.47 73.92 -29.98
CA LYS A 36 -8.16 73.57 -30.56
C LYS A 36 -6.99 73.76 -29.60
N GLU A 37 -6.97 74.83 -28.82
CA GLU A 37 -5.80 75.19 -28.01
C GLU A 37 -5.87 74.62 -26.59
N VAL A 38 -7.06 74.34 -26.07
CA VAL A 38 -7.22 73.89 -24.68
C VAL A 38 -7.77 72.47 -24.60
N LEU A 39 -8.94 72.21 -25.20
CA LEU A 39 -9.64 70.93 -25.02
C LEU A 39 -8.95 69.77 -25.75
N LEU A 40 -8.59 69.95 -27.02
CA LEU A 40 -7.91 68.91 -27.82
C LEU A 40 -6.55 68.51 -27.23
N PRO A 41 -5.64 69.45 -26.88
CA PRO A 41 -4.36 69.10 -26.29
C PRO A 41 -4.50 68.45 -24.91
N ALA A 42 -5.46 68.89 -24.09
CA ALA A 42 -5.74 68.26 -22.80
C ALA A 42 -6.25 66.81 -22.97
N GLN A 43 -7.11 66.56 -23.96
CA GLN A 43 -7.57 65.22 -24.28
C GLN A 43 -6.44 64.33 -24.85
N MET A 44 -5.57 64.88 -25.70
CA MET A 44 -4.40 64.18 -26.22
C MET A 44 -3.43 63.83 -25.10
N ALA A 45 -3.08 64.78 -24.22
CA ALA A 45 -2.22 64.53 -23.07
C ALA A 45 -2.80 63.48 -22.10
N ALA A 46 -4.13 63.51 -21.87
CA ALA A 46 -4.81 62.50 -21.06
C ALA A 46 -4.82 61.12 -21.73
N SER A 47 -4.91 61.07 -23.07
CA SER A 47 -4.83 59.83 -23.84
C SER A 47 -3.42 59.25 -23.82
N ASP A 48 -2.39 60.07 -24.05
CA ASP A 48 -0.98 59.64 -24.03
C ASP A 48 -0.56 59.13 -22.64
N TYR A 49 -1.07 59.77 -21.58
CA TYR A 49 -0.90 59.28 -20.22
C TYR A 49 -1.54 57.90 -20.03
N LYS A 50 -2.75 57.67 -20.54
CA LYS A 50 -3.40 56.36 -20.47
C LYS A 50 -2.65 55.30 -21.27
N VAL A 51 -2.16 55.65 -22.46
CA VAL A 51 -1.38 54.73 -23.30
C VAL A 51 -0.09 54.33 -22.58
N SER A 52 0.67 55.29 -22.06
CA SER A 52 1.90 55.00 -21.31
C SER A 52 1.67 54.20 -20.04
N GLU A 53 0.59 54.46 -19.29
CA GLU A 53 0.25 53.65 -18.12
C GLU A 53 -0.18 52.23 -18.50
N LEU A 54 -0.96 52.05 -19.57
CA LEU A 54 -1.31 50.72 -20.08
C LEU A 54 -0.08 49.94 -20.56
N GLU A 55 0.86 50.60 -21.25
CA GLU A 55 2.13 49.99 -21.65
C GLU A 55 2.96 49.55 -20.43
N ARG A 56 2.99 50.38 -19.38
CA ARG A 56 3.69 50.05 -18.13
C ARG A 56 3.05 48.84 -17.44
N GLN A 57 1.72 48.80 -17.36
CA GLN A 57 0.98 47.66 -16.79
C GLN A 57 1.19 46.39 -17.61
N LEU A 58 1.16 46.49 -18.95
CA LEU A 58 1.37 45.35 -19.83
C LEU A 58 2.80 44.78 -19.69
N LYS A 59 3.80 45.65 -19.52
CA LYS A 59 5.18 45.24 -19.25
C LYS A 59 5.31 44.55 -17.89
N ASP A 60 4.66 45.06 -16.85
CA ASP A 60 4.68 44.45 -15.51
C ASP A 60 3.99 43.08 -15.51
N VAL A 61 2.80 42.99 -16.11
CA VAL A 61 2.05 41.73 -16.24
C VAL A 61 2.85 40.69 -17.05
N ASN A 62 3.50 41.08 -18.14
CA ASN A 62 4.37 40.17 -18.89
C ASN A 62 5.58 39.72 -18.06
N GLY A 63 6.16 40.61 -17.25
CA GLY A 63 7.24 40.25 -16.31
C GLY A 63 6.79 39.22 -15.28
N GLN A 64 5.64 39.44 -14.65
CA GLN A 64 5.05 38.50 -13.69
C GLN A 64 4.69 37.16 -14.32
N LYS A 65 4.12 37.17 -15.54
CA LYS A 65 3.80 35.96 -16.30
C LYS A 65 5.06 35.12 -16.56
N LEU A 66 6.16 35.75 -16.98
CA LEU A 66 7.41 35.05 -17.26
C LEU A 66 8.03 34.43 -15.99
N ILE A 67 7.92 35.12 -14.85
CA ILE A 67 8.35 34.58 -13.54
C ILE A 67 7.46 33.38 -13.14
N ALA A 68 6.14 33.49 -13.29
CA ALA A 68 5.20 32.42 -12.98
C ALA A 68 5.43 31.18 -13.87
N GLU A 69 5.65 31.35 -15.17
CA GLU A 69 5.97 30.27 -16.10
C GLU A 69 7.26 29.53 -15.69
N LYS A 70 8.31 30.28 -15.34
CA LYS A 70 9.58 29.70 -14.84
C LYS A 70 9.39 28.92 -13.54
N HIS A 71 8.56 29.42 -12.61
CA HIS A 71 8.23 28.70 -11.37
C HIS A 71 7.43 27.42 -11.65
N ILE A 72 6.46 27.46 -12.56
CA ILE A 72 5.68 26.28 -12.95
C ILE A 72 6.59 25.22 -13.56
N GLU A 73 7.50 25.61 -14.45
CA GLU A 73 8.44 24.68 -15.09
C GLU A 73 9.42 24.07 -14.07
N SER A 74 9.96 24.89 -13.17
CA SER A 74 10.84 24.43 -12.09
C SER A 74 10.12 23.46 -11.13
N ASN A 75 8.90 23.79 -10.72
CA ASN A 75 8.09 22.91 -9.86
C ASN A 75 7.76 21.60 -10.56
N LYS A 76 7.38 21.64 -11.84
CA LYS A 76 7.11 20.44 -12.64
C LYS A 76 8.34 19.55 -12.75
N PHE A 77 9.53 20.13 -12.96
CA PHE A 77 10.77 19.39 -13.00
C PHE A 77 11.08 18.75 -11.64
N SER A 78 10.94 19.48 -10.54
CA SER A 78 11.15 18.95 -9.18
C SER A 78 10.21 17.79 -8.85
N TYR A 79 8.93 17.90 -9.21
CA TYR A 79 7.92 16.86 -9.01
C TYR A 79 8.22 15.60 -9.84
N LEU A 80 8.64 15.76 -11.09
CA LEU A 80 9.03 14.63 -11.94
C LEU A 80 10.28 13.92 -11.42
N ALA A 81 11.27 14.68 -10.92
CA ALA A 81 12.47 14.12 -10.30
C ALA A 81 12.14 13.35 -9.02
N GLU A 82 11.27 13.89 -8.16
CA GLU A 82 10.81 13.22 -6.94
C GLU A 82 10.03 11.94 -7.26
N LYS A 83 9.11 11.99 -8.23
CA LYS A 83 8.37 10.80 -8.68
C LYS A 83 9.30 9.73 -9.24
N ALA A 84 10.31 10.10 -10.02
CA ALA A 84 11.29 9.16 -10.56
C ALA A 84 12.11 8.50 -9.44
N ARG A 85 12.53 9.30 -8.44
CA ARG A 85 13.23 8.81 -7.26
C ARG A 85 12.37 7.84 -6.45
N LEU A 86 11.14 8.22 -6.11
CA LEU A 86 10.20 7.36 -5.38
C LEU A 86 9.91 6.05 -6.13
N SER A 87 9.80 6.10 -7.46
CA SER A 87 9.62 4.90 -8.29
C SER A 87 10.85 4.01 -8.25
N SER A 88 12.05 4.58 -8.25
CA SER A 88 13.31 3.84 -8.13
C SER A 88 13.44 3.21 -6.74
N ASP A 89 13.13 3.96 -5.69
CA ASP A 89 13.19 3.49 -4.30
C ASP A 89 12.19 2.33 -4.09
N LEU A 90 10.96 2.45 -4.61
CA LEU A 90 9.96 1.39 -4.55
C LEU A 90 10.44 0.12 -5.26
N ALA A 91 11.01 0.26 -6.47
CA ALA A 91 11.58 -0.86 -7.20
C ALA A 91 12.70 -1.54 -6.40
N SER A 92 13.62 -0.77 -5.81
CA SER A 92 14.70 -1.29 -4.98
C SER A 92 14.18 -2.03 -3.74
N ILE A 93 13.24 -1.44 -3.01
CA ILE A 93 12.62 -2.04 -1.82
C ILE A 93 11.92 -3.35 -2.19
N LYS A 94 11.24 -3.41 -3.35
CA LYS A 94 10.59 -4.63 -3.82
C LYS A 94 11.61 -5.75 -4.09
N VAL A 95 12.72 -5.43 -4.74
CA VAL A 95 13.81 -6.41 -4.99
C VAL A 95 14.41 -6.90 -3.66
N GLU A 96 14.67 -6.00 -2.73
CA GLU A 96 15.17 -6.38 -1.40
C GLU A 96 14.17 -7.26 -0.64
N LEU A 97 12.89 -6.92 -0.66
CA LEU A 97 11.83 -7.70 -0.02
C LEU A 97 11.74 -9.12 -0.62
N GLU A 98 11.81 -9.25 -1.93
CA GLU A 98 11.83 -10.55 -2.61
C GLU A 98 13.07 -11.36 -2.21
N LYS A 99 14.25 -10.73 -2.17
CA LYS A 99 15.49 -11.38 -1.74
C LYS A 99 15.40 -11.87 -0.29
N THR A 100 14.97 -11.02 0.63
CA THR A 100 14.81 -11.40 2.05
C THR A 100 13.78 -12.50 2.23
N ASN A 101 12.67 -12.48 1.48
CA ASN A 101 11.67 -13.54 1.52
C ASN A 101 12.22 -14.89 1.03
N LEU A 102 13.06 -14.88 -0.01
CA LEU A 102 13.74 -16.09 -0.50
C LEU A 102 14.74 -16.62 0.53
N GLU A 103 15.54 -15.76 1.14
CA GLU A 103 16.48 -16.13 2.21
C GLU A 103 15.74 -16.72 3.42
N LEU A 104 14.67 -16.07 3.87
CA LEU A 104 13.83 -16.55 4.96
C LEU A 104 13.17 -17.89 4.63
N SER A 105 12.73 -18.08 3.37
CA SER A 105 12.16 -19.35 2.92
C SER A 105 13.20 -20.47 2.95
N ARG A 106 14.43 -20.20 2.49
CA ARG A 106 15.55 -21.15 2.56
C ARG A 106 15.90 -21.51 4.00
N LEU A 107 15.93 -20.52 4.90
CA LEU A 107 16.21 -20.76 6.33
C LEU A 107 15.13 -21.63 6.99
N LYS A 108 13.84 -21.38 6.67
CA LYS A 108 12.72 -22.20 7.16
C LYS A 108 12.77 -23.64 6.63
N LEU A 109 13.20 -23.83 5.39
CA LEU A 109 13.41 -25.17 4.81
C LEU A 109 14.66 -25.86 5.36
N GLY A 110 15.70 -25.11 5.75
CA GLY A 110 16.90 -25.69 6.35
C GLY A 110 16.69 -26.19 7.78
N ASN A 111 15.72 -25.61 8.51
CA ASN A 111 15.49 -25.87 9.93
C ASN A 111 14.00 -26.06 10.22
N LEU A 112 13.42 -27.16 9.74
CA LEU A 112 11.99 -27.42 9.91
C LEU A 112 11.62 -27.60 11.39
N PHE A 113 12.54 -28.16 12.19
CA PHE A 113 12.41 -28.35 13.63
C PHE A 113 13.55 -27.64 14.36
N PHE A 114 13.28 -27.15 15.58
CA PHE A 114 14.33 -26.69 16.48
C PHE A 114 14.98 -27.90 17.17
N GLU A 115 16.26 -27.80 17.51
CA GLU A 115 16.95 -28.83 18.29
C GLU A 115 16.20 -29.10 19.61
N GLY A 116 15.81 -30.35 19.84
CA GLY A 116 15.02 -30.78 20.99
C GLY A 116 13.54 -30.35 20.97
N GLY A 117 13.08 -29.63 19.94
CA GLY A 117 11.70 -29.21 19.76
C GLY A 117 10.84 -30.32 19.12
N ILE A 118 9.59 -30.46 19.58
CA ILE A 118 8.66 -31.48 19.09
C ILE A 118 7.86 -30.98 17.87
N TYR A 119 7.53 -29.69 17.86
CA TYR A 119 6.73 -29.07 16.82
C TYR A 119 7.64 -28.40 15.78
N PRO A 120 7.21 -28.25 14.51
CA PRO A 120 7.96 -27.47 13.55
C PRO A 120 8.18 -26.04 14.06
N SER A 121 9.34 -25.47 13.72
CA SER A 121 9.85 -24.20 14.24
C SER A 121 8.87 -23.04 14.07
N SER A 122 8.09 -23.05 12.98
CA SER A 122 7.10 -22.02 12.68
C SER A 122 5.75 -22.19 13.39
N PHE A 123 5.50 -23.31 14.08
CA PHE A 123 4.17 -23.69 14.59
C PHE A 123 4.12 -24.03 16.09
N ASP A 124 5.12 -23.66 16.90
CA ASP A 124 5.14 -23.94 18.35
C ASP A 124 4.12 -23.11 19.19
N LYS A 125 3.22 -22.36 18.54
CA LYS A 125 2.28 -21.45 19.21
C LYS A 125 1.09 -22.16 19.84
N VAL A 126 0.66 -23.28 19.27
CA VAL A 126 -0.47 -24.09 19.74
C VAL A 126 -0.02 -25.52 19.84
N LYS A 127 -0.25 -26.14 21.01
CA LYS A 127 0.28 -27.45 21.38
C LYS A 127 -0.85 -28.42 21.71
N VAL A 128 -0.55 -29.72 21.59
CA VAL A 128 -1.45 -30.76 22.11
C VAL A 128 -1.70 -30.52 23.61
N GLY A 129 -2.94 -30.74 24.07
CA GLY A 129 -3.40 -30.47 25.42
C GLY A 129 -4.01 -29.07 25.62
N GLN A 130 -3.84 -28.14 24.66
CA GLN A 130 -4.50 -26.83 24.70
C GLN A 130 -5.92 -26.91 24.14
N SER A 131 -6.79 -25.94 24.49
CA SER A 131 -8.14 -25.84 23.93
C SER A 131 -8.10 -25.33 22.49
N VAL A 132 -9.03 -25.78 21.65
CA VAL A 132 -9.15 -25.32 20.25
C VAL A 132 -9.37 -23.81 20.12
N SER A 133 -9.96 -23.15 21.13
CA SER A 133 -10.09 -21.69 21.14
C SER A 133 -8.74 -20.95 21.11
N ALA A 134 -7.64 -21.61 21.52
CA ALA A 134 -6.29 -21.07 21.38
C ALA A 134 -5.86 -20.95 19.91
N VAL A 135 -6.33 -21.83 19.02
CA VAL A 135 -6.06 -21.77 17.58
C VAL A 135 -6.61 -20.47 17.02
N GLU A 136 -7.88 -20.18 17.29
CA GLU A 136 -8.57 -18.99 16.78
C GLU A 136 -7.88 -17.69 17.22
N LYS A 137 -7.44 -17.65 18.48
CA LYS A 137 -6.74 -16.49 19.04
C LYS A 137 -5.33 -16.32 18.48
N LYS A 138 -4.60 -17.42 18.25
CA LYS A 138 -3.18 -17.37 17.84
C LYS A 138 -3.00 -17.24 16.33
N PHE A 139 -4.02 -17.62 15.56
CA PHE A 139 -4.08 -17.52 14.11
C PHE A 139 -5.14 -16.51 13.65
N GLU A 140 -5.34 -15.44 14.42
CA GLU A 140 -6.18 -14.32 14.01
C GLU A 140 -5.71 -13.77 12.65
N GLY A 141 -6.66 -13.60 11.71
CA GLY A 141 -6.38 -13.15 10.34
C GLY A 141 -5.97 -14.25 9.35
N PHE A 142 -5.82 -15.50 9.79
CA PHE A 142 -5.62 -16.64 8.89
C PHE A 142 -6.96 -17.21 8.39
N SER A 143 -6.91 -17.96 7.29
CA SER A 143 -8.04 -18.73 6.77
C SER A 143 -8.22 -19.98 7.64
N ILE A 144 -9.30 -20.01 8.42
CA ILE A 144 -9.63 -21.08 9.36
C ILE A 144 -10.92 -21.77 8.91
N LYS A 145 -10.85 -23.07 8.65
CA LYS A 145 -12.01 -23.93 8.36
C LYS A 145 -12.29 -24.78 9.59
N LYS A 146 -13.54 -24.75 10.06
CA LYS A 146 -13.99 -25.55 11.21
C LYS A 146 -14.91 -26.65 10.73
N GLU A 147 -14.64 -27.85 11.18
CA GLU A 147 -15.46 -29.04 10.95
C GLU A 147 -15.70 -29.74 12.28
N ASP A 148 -16.60 -30.72 12.27
CA ASP A 148 -16.90 -31.49 13.48
C ASP A 148 -15.67 -32.29 13.92
N GLY A 149 -15.18 -32.01 15.13
CA GLY A 149 -13.99 -32.65 15.71
C GLY A 149 -12.62 -32.11 15.25
N PHE A 150 -12.53 -31.15 14.32
CA PHE A 150 -11.24 -30.54 13.96
C PHE A 150 -11.31 -29.12 13.36
N VAL A 151 -10.17 -28.42 13.42
CA VAL A 151 -9.98 -27.10 12.80
C VAL A 151 -8.75 -27.12 11.91
N THR A 152 -8.89 -26.65 10.67
CA THR A 152 -7.80 -26.51 9.70
C THR A 152 -7.43 -25.04 9.55
N VAL A 153 -6.14 -24.73 9.67
CA VAL A 153 -5.56 -23.42 9.43
C VAL A 153 -4.71 -23.48 8.16
N GLU A 154 -5.03 -22.67 7.16
CA GLU A 154 -4.15 -22.50 5.98
C GLU A 154 -2.98 -21.59 6.36
N VAL A 155 -1.75 -21.99 6.04
CA VAL A 155 -0.54 -21.33 6.52
C VAL A 155 0.37 -20.89 5.38
N ALA A 156 0.94 -19.69 5.50
CA ALA A 156 1.94 -19.17 4.56
C ALA A 156 3.35 -19.68 4.94
N HIS A 157 3.59 -20.98 4.76
CA HIS A 157 4.89 -21.61 5.00
C HIS A 157 5.48 -22.18 3.69
N PRO A 158 6.82 -22.16 3.49
CA PRO A 158 7.44 -22.69 2.26
C PRO A 158 7.13 -24.17 2.00
N PHE A 159 7.12 -24.99 3.06
CA PHE A 159 6.82 -26.42 3.00
C PHE A 159 5.35 -26.76 3.31
N PHE A 160 4.84 -26.42 4.50
CA PHE A 160 3.47 -26.71 4.92
C PHE A 160 2.43 -25.78 4.28
N GLY A 161 1.34 -26.37 3.80
CA GLY A 161 0.18 -25.63 3.28
C GLY A 161 -0.92 -25.47 4.32
N SER A 162 -1.05 -26.40 5.26
CA SER A 162 -2.05 -26.32 6.33
C SER A 162 -1.64 -27.07 7.59
N VAL A 163 -2.27 -26.70 8.70
CA VAL A 163 -2.17 -27.39 10.00
C VAL A 163 -3.57 -27.72 10.47
N VAL A 164 -3.79 -28.97 10.86
CA VAL A 164 -5.08 -29.48 11.33
C VAL A 164 -4.99 -29.83 12.80
N TYR A 165 -5.89 -29.26 13.60
CA TYR A 165 -5.99 -29.46 15.04
C TYR A 165 -7.23 -30.29 15.35
N TYR A 166 -7.04 -31.54 15.75
CA TYR A 166 -8.13 -32.42 16.17
C TYR A 166 -8.37 -32.26 17.67
N TYR A 167 -9.63 -32.11 18.05
CA TYR A 167 -10.02 -31.87 19.44
C TYR A 167 -11.15 -32.82 19.86
N LEU A 168 -11.20 -33.08 21.17
CA LEU A 168 -12.27 -33.90 21.74
C LEU A 168 -13.58 -33.12 21.72
N ASP A 169 -14.68 -33.80 21.41
CA ASP A 169 -16.03 -33.25 21.59
C ASP A 169 -16.43 -33.29 23.08
N ASP A 170 -15.67 -32.55 23.89
CA ASP A 170 -15.89 -32.34 25.30
C ASP A 170 -16.00 -30.84 25.63
N ALA A 171 -16.38 -30.52 26.86
CA ALA A 171 -16.56 -29.12 27.27
C ALA A 171 -15.27 -28.28 27.18
N SER A 172 -14.09 -28.92 27.19
CA SER A 172 -12.79 -28.25 27.08
C SER A 172 -12.30 -28.09 25.64
N GLN A 173 -12.86 -28.88 24.70
CA GLN A 173 -12.42 -28.99 23.32
C GLN A 173 -10.90 -29.10 23.22
N THR A 174 -10.34 -30.02 24.00
CA THR A 174 -8.88 -30.19 24.13
C THR A 174 -8.31 -30.83 22.88
N ILE A 175 -7.29 -30.18 22.31
CA ILE A 175 -6.52 -30.67 21.17
C ILE A 175 -5.77 -31.93 21.59
N TYR A 176 -6.02 -33.05 20.92
CA TYR A 176 -5.35 -34.32 21.21
C TYR A 176 -4.38 -34.75 20.10
N GLN A 177 -4.52 -34.20 18.89
CA GLN A 177 -3.68 -34.45 17.73
C GLN A 177 -3.49 -33.18 16.91
N ILE A 178 -2.29 -33.01 16.35
CA ILE A 178 -1.98 -31.96 15.38
C ILE A 178 -1.35 -32.61 14.17
N MET A 179 -1.93 -32.38 13.00
CA MET A 179 -1.43 -32.85 11.71
C MET A 179 -0.89 -31.68 10.91
N TYR A 180 0.30 -31.85 10.35
CA TYR A 180 0.93 -30.87 9.47
C TYR A 180 0.92 -31.41 8.05
N MET A 181 0.32 -30.67 7.12
CA MET A 181 0.20 -31.08 5.72
C MET A 181 1.11 -30.19 4.85
N SER A 182 1.93 -30.84 4.02
CA SER A 182 2.73 -30.19 3.00
C SER A 182 1.83 -29.47 2.01
N LYS A 183 2.38 -28.42 1.39
CA LYS A 183 1.74 -27.75 0.28
C LYS A 183 1.75 -28.68 -0.93
N TYR A 184 0.66 -28.69 -1.70
CA TYR A 184 0.62 -29.42 -2.96
C TYR A 184 1.81 -29.06 -3.85
N GLY A 185 2.56 -30.08 -4.30
CA GLY A 185 3.76 -29.92 -5.13
C GLY A 185 5.02 -29.46 -4.39
N ALA A 186 5.05 -29.48 -3.05
CA ALA A 186 6.26 -29.12 -2.29
C ALA A 186 7.45 -30.04 -2.60
N ASP A 187 7.19 -31.32 -2.84
CA ASP A 187 8.13 -32.35 -3.27
C ASP A 187 8.96 -31.93 -4.50
N SER A 188 8.34 -31.25 -5.47
CA SER A 188 9.05 -30.76 -6.67
C SER A 188 10.16 -29.74 -6.36
N SER A 189 10.06 -29.06 -5.20
CA SER A 189 11.01 -28.02 -4.78
C SER A 189 12.09 -28.51 -3.83
N VAL A 190 11.81 -29.55 -3.02
CA VAL A 190 12.72 -30.03 -1.96
C VAL A 190 13.06 -31.52 -2.02
N GLY A 191 12.43 -32.30 -2.90
CA GLY A 191 12.51 -33.76 -2.94
C GLY A 191 11.37 -34.44 -2.19
N SER A 192 10.97 -35.64 -2.62
CA SER A 192 9.86 -36.40 -2.03
C SER A 192 10.18 -36.99 -0.65
N ASP A 193 11.47 -37.20 -0.34
CA ASP A 193 11.95 -37.72 0.94
C ASP A 193 12.24 -36.62 1.98
N TYR A 194 12.15 -35.34 1.60
CA TYR A 194 12.54 -34.22 2.44
C TYR A 194 11.91 -34.26 3.84
N LEU A 195 10.60 -34.53 3.96
CA LEU A 195 9.93 -34.60 5.25
C LEU A 195 10.46 -35.75 6.11
N GLN A 196 10.72 -36.90 5.51
CA GLN A 196 11.29 -38.06 6.20
C GLN A 196 12.68 -37.72 6.75
N VAL A 197 13.54 -37.14 5.91
CA VAL A 197 14.90 -36.72 6.29
C VAL A 197 14.86 -35.68 7.41
N GLN A 198 13.96 -34.69 7.35
CA GLN A 198 13.82 -33.68 8.41
C GLN A 198 13.37 -34.29 9.75
N LEU A 199 12.45 -35.26 9.72
CA LEU A 199 12.00 -35.98 10.92
C LEU A 199 13.13 -36.84 11.50
N GLU A 200 13.88 -37.54 10.65
CA GLU A 200 15.03 -38.36 11.07
C GLU A 200 16.16 -37.52 11.67
N GLN A 201 16.44 -36.36 11.08
CA GLN A 201 17.42 -35.41 11.62
C GLN A 201 17.00 -34.86 12.98
N ALA A 202 15.70 -34.59 13.18
CA ALA A 202 15.19 -34.01 14.42
C ALA A 202 15.00 -35.04 15.55
N PHE A 203 14.57 -36.26 15.22
CA PHE A 203 14.09 -37.24 16.18
C PHE A 203 14.82 -38.59 16.14
N GLY A 204 15.83 -38.74 15.27
CA GLY A 204 16.55 -39.99 15.06
C GLY A 204 15.79 -40.99 14.19
N GLU A 205 16.26 -42.24 14.18
CA GLU A 205 15.65 -43.28 13.34
C GLU A 205 14.24 -43.66 13.83
N PRO A 206 13.24 -43.75 12.92
CA PRO A 206 11.91 -44.22 13.27
C PRO A 206 11.89 -45.72 13.55
N LEU A 207 10.89 -46.13 14.32
CA LEU A 207 10.38 -47.49 14.23
C LEU A 207 9.57 -47.62 12.93
N LYS A 208 10.17 -48.24 11.91
CA LYS A 208 9.48 -48.58 10.66
C LYS A 208 8.52 -49.76 10.90
N MET A 209 7.22 -49.52 10.78
CA MET A 209 6.18 -50.52 11.03
C MET A 209 5.55 -51.08 9.75
N ALA A 210 5.61 -50.33 8.65
CA ALA A 210 5.24 -50.79 7.30
C ALA A 210 6.11 -50.07 6.26
N GLU A 211 5.80 -50.25 4.97
CA GLU A 211 6.56 -49.60 3.88
C GLU A 211 6.59 -48.07 4.02
N ASP A 212 5.43 -47.49 4.34
CA ASP A 212 5.13 -46.06 4.45
C ASP A 212 4.82 -45.60 5.89
N LYS A 213 4.75 -46.52 6.87
CA LYS A 213 4.40 -46.21 8.26
C LYS A 213 5.61 -46.13 9.18
N PHE A 214 5.90 -44.92 9.63
CA PHE A 214 7.00 -44.57 10.51
C PHE A 214 6.50 -43.97 11.82
N PHE A 215 7.12 -44.39 12.91
CA PHE A 215 6.74 -44.00 14.26
C PHE A 215 7.95 -43.54 15.06
N TRP A 216 7.81 -42.42 15.77
CA TRP A 216 8.77 -41.97 16.77
C TRP A 216 8.09 -41.82 18.12
N LYS A 217 8.74 -42.33 19.17
CA LYS A 217 8.42 -41.99 20.55
C LYS A 217 9.35 -40.88 21.00
N VAL A 218 8.79 -39.72 21.35
CA VAL A 218 9.57 -38.51 21.67
C VAL A 218 9.26 -38.06 23.09
N GLN A 219 10.30 -37.82 23.88
CA GLN A 219 10.21 -37.28 25.26
C GLN A 219 9.21 -38.05 26.16
N SER A 220 9.09 -39.37 25.99
CA SER A 220 8.19 -40.29 26.73
C SER A 220 6.68 -40.07 26.61
N GLU A 221 6.22 -38.85 26.30
CA GLU A 221 4.80 -38.48 26.24
C GLU A 221 4.28 -38.35 24.82
N PHE A 222 5.11 -37.86 23.90
CA PHE A 222 4.73 -37.53 22.54
C PHE A 222 4.98 -38.70 21.60
N ASN A 223 4.11 -38.80 20.60
CA ASN A 223 4.23 -39.74 19.51
C ASN A 223 4.16 -38.97 18.19
N ILE A 224 5.04 -39.31 17.26
CA ILE A 224 5.00 -38.80 15.90
C ILE A 224 4.68 -39.96 14.97
N PHE A 225 3.68 -39.76 14.12
CA PHE A 225 3.22 -40.73 13.12
C PHE A 225 3.38 -40.12 11.74
N LYS A 226 3.92 -40.90 10.81
CA LYS A 226 3.95 -40.56 9.39
C LYS A 226 3.54 -41.80 8.60
N ASP A 227 2.51 -41.67 7.78
CA ASP A 227 1.98 -42.72 6.91
C ASP A 227 1.91 -42.33 5.43
N ASP A 228 2.29 -41.12 5.08
CA ASP A 228 2.45 -40.69 3.69
C ASP A 228 3.68 -39.76 3.54
N GLU A 229 3.93 -39.27 2.32
CA GLU A 229 5.07 -38.38 2.02
C GLU A 229 4.82 -36.91 2.40
N ASN A 230 3.56 -36.53 2.57
CA ASN A 230 3.09 -35.17 2.58
C ASN A 230 2.59 -34.71 3.96
N SER A 231 2.47 -35.60 4.93
CA SER A 231 1.93 -35.26 6.22
C SER A 231 2.58 -36.05 7.34
N PHE A 232 2.46 -35.50 8.55
CA PHE A 232 2.75 -36.22 9.77
C PHE A 232 1.87 -35.69 10.89
N VAL A 233 1.69 -36.51 11.91
CA VAL A 233 0.81 -36.24 13.06
C VAL A 233 1.61 -36.31 14.35
N ILE A 234 1.41 -35.31 15.21
CA ILE A 234 1.88 -35.30 16.59
C ILE A 234 0.69 -35.59 17.50
N SER A 235 0.86 -36.53 18.42
CA SER A 235 -0.13 -36.82 19.46
C SER A 235 0.52 -37.06 20.82
N THR A 236 -0.31 -37.11 21.87
CA THR A 236 0.11 -37.51 23.22
C THR A 236 -0.62 -38.76 23.69
N GLY A 237 0.05 -39.52 24.58
CA GLY A 237 -0.55 -40.66 25.25
C GLY A 237 -0.94 -41.79 24.30
N ASN A 238 -2.19 -42.24 24.39
CA ASN A 238 -2.74 -43.34 23.59
C ASN A 238 -3.56 -42.87 22.37
N ASN A 239 -3.58 -41.56 22.10
CA ASN A 239 -4.35 -41.03 20.98
C ASN A 239 -3.64 -41.37 19.66
N ARG A 240 -4.25 -42.21 18.83
CA ARG A 240 -3.68 -42.70 17.57
C ARG A 240 -4.42 -42.12 16.36
N PRO A 241 -3.74 -41.79 15.25
CA PRO A 241 -4.42 -41.40 14.03
C PRO A 241 -5.24 -42.56 13.48
N GLY A 242 -6.27 -42.26 12.68
CA GLY A 242 -7.10 -43.29 12.05
C GLY A 242 -6.27 -44.32 11.29
N GLY A 243 -6.58 -45.61 11.46
CA GLY A 243 -5.87 -46.70 10.77
C GLY A 243 -4.55 -47.15 11.40
N TRP A 244 -4.09 -46.51 12.48
CA TRP A 244 -2.87 -46.91 13.19
C TRP A 244 -3.08 -47.98 14.26
N ASP A 245 -4.31 -48.23 14.72
CA ASP A 245 -4.58 -49.16 15.82
C ASP A 245 -4.05 -50.56 15.56
N ARG A 246 -4.39 -51.13 14.40
CA ARG A 246 -3.96 -52.50 14.00
C ARG A 246 -2.45 -52.61 13.84
N VAL A 247 -1.79 -51.53 13.46
CA VAL A 247 -0.34 -51.51 13.25
C VAL A 247 0.36 -51.45 14.60
N ILE A 248 -0.03 -50.51 15.45
CA ILE A 248 0.54 -50.37 16.80
C ILE A 248 0.36 -51.64 17.62
N ASP A 249 -0.81 -52.27 17.56
CA ASP A 249 -1.07 -53.51 18.30
C ASP A 249 -0.22 -54.69 17.81
N ARG A 250 0.24 -54.67 16.55
CA ARG A 250 1.19 -55.68 16.03
C ARG A 250 2.62 -55.43 16.53
N TYR A 251 3.00 -54.18 16.70
CA TYR A 251 4.36 -53.76 17.03
C TYR A 251 4.55 -53.33 18.50
N TRP A 252 3.58 -53.60 19.38
CA TRP A 252 3.58 -53.12 20.77
C TRP A 252 4.86 -53.46 21.56
N LYS A 253 5.44 -54.64 21.32
CA LYS A 253 6.70 -55.07 21.97
C LYS A 253 7.88 -54.20 21.54
N SER A 254 7.98 -53.86 20.26
CA SER A 254 9.03 -53.00 19.72
C SER A 254 8.88 -51.57 20.22
N ILE A 255 7.65 -51.07 20.35
CA ILE A 255 7.34 -49.76 20.93
C ILE A 255 7.74 -49.72 22.42
N ALA A 256 7.44 -50.78 23.17
CA ALA A 256 7.83 -50.89 24.57
C ALA A 256 9.35 -50.90 24.75
N ALA A 257 10.10 -51.56 23.85
CA ALA A 257 11.57 -51.56 23.87
C ALA A 257 12.18 -50.17 23.60
N GLN A 258 11.60 -49.37 22.69
CA GLN A 258 12.05 -48.00 22.43
C GLN A 258 11.85 -47.09 23.66
N LYS A 259 10.80 -47.33 24.46
CA LYS A 259 10.54 -46.61 25.72
C LYS A 259 11.65 -46.79 26.77
N GLU A 260 12.35 -47.93 26.74
CA GLU A 260 13.44 -48.21 27.68
C GLU A 260 14.78 -47.61 27.23
N ALA A 261 14.97 -47.45 25.92
CA ALA A 261 16.19 -46.87 25.33
C ALA A 261 16.22 -45.32 25.37
N SER A 262 15.06 -44.66 25.49
CA SER A 262 14.94 -43.19 25.54
C SER A 262 14.87 -42.60 26.96
N LYS A 263 15.19 -43.39 27.99
CA LYS A 263 15.37 -42.93 29.38
C LYS A 263 16.83 -42.65 29.67
#